data_AF-A0A0G3GV41-F1
#
_entry.id   AF-A0A0G3GV41-F1
#
_cell.length_a   1.000
_cell.length_b   1.000
_cell.length_c   1.000
_cell.angle_alpha   90.00
_cell.angle_beta   90.00
_cell.angle_gamma   90.00
#
_symmetry.space_group_name_H-M   'P 1'
#
loop_
_entity.id
_entity.type
_entity.pdbx_description
1 polymer ?
#
loop_
_entity_poly.entity_id
_entity_poly.type
_entity_poly.pdbx_seq_one_letter_code
_entity_poly.pdbx_strand_id
1 'polypeptide(L)'
;MNLSPTMDGAMGNGHDCIPREVFTHFDFGDDDGWKAYLSVEPGRHQKGLHEWATFIRLAQNGHTIVVRSERETPGVKNPDLLFNGEVAEAKTPRGDGVDTIARNVRAASKQAQTIIIDLLQSERDPAQAWQEIQTAAARYGANGRIRRYLLLLKDRTERWGYVEC
;
A
#
# COMPACT_ATOMS: atom_id res chain seq x y z
N MET A 1 3.90 -23.61 -17.88
CA MET A 1 3.24 -22.69 -18.83
C MET A 1 3.21 -21.32 -18.16
N ASN A 2 4.14 -20.43 -18.54
CA ASN A 2 4.19 -19.06 -18.03
C ASN A 2 3.33 -18.19 -18.92
N LEU A 3 2.27 -17.62 -18.36
CA LEU A 3 1.54 -16.52 -18.99
C LEU A 3 2.24 -15.22 -18.60
N SER A 4 3.08 -14.71 -19.49
CA SER A 4 3.51 -13.31 -19.46
C SER A 4 2.32 -12.44 -19.85
N PRO A 5 1.93 -11.41 -19.07
CA PRO A 5 0.95 -10.46 -19.54
C PRO A 5 1.63 -9.49 -20.52
N THR A 6 1.29 -9.61 -21.80
CA THR A 6 1.48 -8.57 -22.79
C THR A 6 0.67 -7.34 -22.37
N MET A 7 1.35 -6.26 -22.01
CA MET A 7 0.74 -4.93 -21.86
C MET A 7 1.20 -4.04 -23.02
N ASP A 8 0.45 -4.07 -24.11
CA ASP A 8 0.46 -3.02 -25.11
C ASP A 8 -0.38 -1.84 -24.61
N GLY A 9 0.25 -0.66 -24.52
CA GLY A 9 -0.43 0.60 -24.23
C GLY A 9 0.31 1.47 -23.21
N ALA A 10 1.30 2.23 -23.70
CA ALA A 10 1.87 3.44 -23.10
C ALA A 10 1.73 3.59 -21.57
N MET A 11 2.36 2.71 -20.78
CA MET A 11 2.66 3.01 -19.38
C MET A 11 3.97 3.80 -19.36
N GLY A 12 3.92 5.07 -18.96
CA GLY A 12 5.12 5.85 -18.70
C GLY A 12 6.01 5.08 -17.72
N ASN A 13 7.33 5.15 -17.91
CA ASN A 13 8.28 4.54 -16.99
C ASN A 13 7.98 5.05 -15.57
N GLY A 14 7.46 4.18 -14.69
CA GLY A 14 6.98 4.58 -13.35
C GLY A 14 8.04 5.32 -12.52
N HIS A 15 9.32 5.15 -12.85
CA HIS A 15 10.47 5.82 -12.20
C HIS A 15 10.49 7.33 -12.36
N ASP A 16 10.05 7.85 -13.51
CA ASP A 16 10.08 9.29 -13.76
C ASP A 16 9.09 10.05 -12.86
N CYS A 17 8.13 9.32 -12.27
CA CYS A 17 7.13 9.83 -11.35
C CYS A 17 7.49 9.62 -9.87
N ILE A 18 8.57 8.90 -9.56
CA ILE A 18 9.04 8.71 -8.17
C ILE A 18 9.93 9.90 -7.81
N PRO A 19 9.61 10.67 -6.76
CA PRO A 19 10.44 11.80 -6.35
C PRO A 19 11.88 11.36 -6.06
N ARG A 20 12.86 12.09 -6.60
CA ARG A 20 14.29 11.77 -6.42
C ARG A 20 14.68 11.62 -4.94
N GLU A 21 14.06 12.41 -4.09
CA GLU A 21 14.22 12.38 -2.64
C GLU A 21 13.90 11.01 -2.00
N VAL A 22 12.99 10.22 -2.59
CA VAL A 22 12.68 8.85 -2.14
C VAL A 22 13.93 7.97 -2.25
N PHE A 23 14.65 8.02 -3.38
CA PHE A 23 15.86 7.23 -3.60
C PHE A 23 17.05 7.68 -2.74
N THR A 24 17.03 8.91 -2.23
CA THR A 24 18.06 9.39 -1.30
C THR A 24 17.73 9.13 0.16
N HIS A 25 16.44 8.96 0.49
CA HIS A 25 15.98 8.79 1.87
C HIS A 25 15.92 7.31 2.29
N PHE A 26 15.76 6.41 1.33
CA PHE A 26 15.70 4.98 1.56
C PHE A 26 16.67 4.26 0.64
N ASP A 27 17.39 3.29 1.21
CA ASP A 27 18.18 2.34 0.45
C ASP A 27 17.28 1.16 0.06
N PHE A 28 17.13 0.96 -1.24
CA PHE A 28 16.31 -0.12 -1.81
C PHE A 28 17.17 -1.25 -2.39
N GLY A 29 18.50 -1.17 -2.26
CA GLY A 29 19.44 -2.08 -2.91
C GLY A 29 19.60 -1.85 -4.41
N ASP A 30 20.53 -2.58 -5.02
CA ASP A 30 20.93 -2.40 -6.42
C ASP A 30 20.04 -3.13 -7.44
N ASP A 31 19.12 -3.99 -6.99
CA ASP A 31 18.21 -4.69 -7.88
C ASP A 31 17.03 -3.80 -8.28
N ASP A 32 16.96 -3.51 -9.56
CA ASP A 32 15.93 -2.70 -10.20
C ASP A 32 14.80 -3.55 -10.82
N GLY A 33 14.78 -4.88 -10.63
CA GLY A 33 13.74 -5.75 -11.19
C GLY A 33 12.31 -5.40 -10.73
N TRP A 34 12.15 -4.83 -9.53
CA TRP A 34 10.88 -4.38 -8.97
C TRP A 34 10.18 -3.31 -9.82
N LYS A 35 10.93 -2.60 -10.66
CA LYS A 35 10.44 -1.56 -11.55
C LYS A 35 9.34 -2.05 -12.49
N ALA A 36 9.40 -3.31 -12.90
CA ALA A 36 8.37 -3.93 -13.74
C ALA A 36 7.02 -4.11 -13.03
N TYR A 37 6.99 -4.02 -11.69
CA TYR A 37 5.80 -4.21 -10.87
C TYR A 37 5.20 -2.89 -10.36
N LEU A 38 5.77 -1.74 -10.70
CA LEU A 38 5.26 -0.44 -10.28
C LEU A 38 4.92 0.43 -11.50
N SER A 39 3.64 0.78 -11.63
CA SER A 39 3.15 1.74 -12.61
C SER A 39 2.35 2.87 -11.95
N VAL A 40 2.21 3.95 -12.69
CA VAL A 40 1.52 5.17 -12.25
C VAL A 40 0.52 5.53 -13.33
N GLU A 41 -0.77 5.71 -12.98
CA GLU A 41 -1.78 6.21 -13.92
C GLU A 41 -1.36 7.58 -14.47
N PRO A 42 -1.67 7.97 -15.70
CA PRO A 42 -1.38 9.33 -16.17
C PRO A 42 -2.15 10.39 -15.36
N GLY A 43 -1.47 11.42 -14.84
CA GLY A 43 -2.12 12.54 -14.17
C GLY A 43 -1.30 13.17 -13.05
N ARG A 44 -1.98 13.83 -12.10
CA ARG A 44 -1.36 14.40 -10.91
C ARG A 44 -1.33 13.34 -9.80
N HIS A 45 -0.16 13.17 -9.19
CA HIS A 45 0.06 12.29 -8.04
C HIS A 45 0.68 13.11 -6.93
N GLN A 46 -0.06 13.30 -5.83
CA GLN A 46 0.52 13.86 -4.61
C GLN A 46 0.65 12.76 -3.59
N LYS A 47 1.83 12.13 -3.57
CA LYS A 47 2.18 11.14 -2.56
C LYS A 47 3.45 11.58 -1.84
N GLY A 48 3.44 11.45 -0.53
CA GLY A 48 4.58 11.74 0.33
C GLY A 48 5.64 10.65 0.23
N LEU A 49 6.85 10.96 0.72
CA LEU A 49 8.00 10.06 0.72
C LEU A 49 7.69 8.65 1.26
N HIS A 50 6.92 8.57 2.35
CA HIS A 50 6.62 7.30 3.01
C HIS A 50 5.63 6.44 2.23
N GLU A 51 4.72 7.04 1.46
CA GLU A 51 3.78 6.30 0.60
C GLU A 51 4.53 5.69 -0.59
N TRP A 52 5.39 6.47 -1.25
CA TRP A 52 6.25 5.96 -2.32
C TRP A 52 7.16 4.82 -1.85
N ALA A 53 7.76 4.95 -0.67
CA ALA A 53 8.58 3.89 -0.10
C ALA A 53 7.79 2.61 0.14
N THR A 54 6.55 2.71 0.62
CA THR A 54 5.66 1.55 0.75
C THR A 54 5.37 0.91 -0.61
N PHE A 55 5.06 1.70 -1.64
CA PHE A 55 4.78 1.16 -2.98
C PHE A 55 5.98 0.42 -3.58
N ILE A 56 7.18 0.98 -3.44
CA ILE A 56 8.42 0.36 -3.90
C ILE A 56 8.65 -0.96 -3.16
N ARG A 57 8.50 -0.98 -1.83
CA ARG A 57 8.73 -2.20 -1.03
C ARG A 57 7.76 -3.32 -1.35
N LEU A 58 6.49 -2.98 -1.64
CA LEU A 58 5.52 -3.96 -2.12
C LEU A 58 5.88 -4.49 -3.52
N ALA A 59 6.31 -3.60 -4.43
CA ALA A 59 6.77 -4.01 -5.76
C ALA A 59 8.02 -4.91 -5.70
N GLN A 60 8.92 -4.66 -4.75
CA GLN A 60 10.08 -5.52 -4.47
C GLN A 60 9.71 -6.91 -3.96
N ASN A 61 8.55 -7.04 -3.30
CA ASN A 61 7.99 -8.34 -2.93
C ASN A 61 7.21 -9.00 -4.10
N GLY A 62 7.23 -8.41 -5.30
CA GLY A 62 6.61 -8.96 -6.50
C GLY A 62 5.12 -8.59 -6.65
N HIS A 63 4.60 -7.68 -5.84
CA HIS A 63 3.23 -7.19 -5.99
C HIS A 63 3.11 -6.18 -7.13
N THR A 64 2.10 -6.34 -7.97
CA THR A 64 1.77 -5.33 -8.99
C THR A 64 1.09 -4.15 -8.32
N ILE A 65 1.72 -2.98 -8.42
CA ILE A 65 1.26 -1.72 -7.84
C ILE A 65 0.92 -0.75 -8.96
N VAL A 66 -0.32 -0.27 -8.98
CA VAL A 66 -0.74 0.84 -9.84
C VAL A 66 -1.11 2.02 -8.95
N VAL A 67 -0.26 3.05 -8.92
CA VAL A 67 -0.54 4.29 -8.19
C VAL A 67 -1.58 5.08 -8.96
N ARG A 68 -2.68 5.43 -8.28
CA ARG A 68 -3.80 6.09 -8.94
C ARG A 68 -3.59 7.61 -9.01
N SER A 69 -4.20 8.22 -10.02
CA SER A 69 -4.27 9.66 -10.17
C SER A 69 -5.18 10.29 -9.11
N GLU A 70 -4.77 11.42 -8.54
CA GLU A 70 -5.69 12.25 -7.78
C GLU A 70 -6.67 12.92 -8.74
N ARG A 71 -7.97 12.75 -8.50
CA ARG A 71 -9.02 13.46 -9.23
C ARG A 71 -9.45 14.62 -8.38
N GLU A 72 -9.39 15.83 -8.93
CA GLU A 72 -9.77 17.08 -8.23
C GLU A 72 -11.30 17.24 -8.07
N THR A 73 -12.07 16.15 -8.16
CA THR A 73 -13.53 16.22 -8.00
C THR A 73 -13.87 16.40 -6.52
N PRO A 74 -14.49 17.54 -6.12
CA PRO A 74 -14.83 17.78 -4.73
C PRO A 74 -15.71 16.66 -4.17
N GLY A 75 -15.32 16.11 -3.02
CA GLY A 75 -16.06 15.06 -2.32
C GLY A 75 -15.80 13.63 -2.81
N VAL A 76 -15.00 13.42 -3.87
CA VAL A 76 -14.61 12.08 -4.33
C VAL A 76 -13.30 11.68 -3.65
N LYS A 77 -13.37 10.72 -2.73
CA LYS A 77 -12.17 10.11 -2.15
C LYS A 77 -11.67 9.02 -3.08
N ASN A 78 -10.48 9.23 -3.65
CA ASN A 78 -9.80 8.23 -4.46
C ASN A 78 -8.99 7.28 -3.58
N PRO A 79 -9.09 5.96 -3.78
CA PRO A 79 -8.22 5.01 -3.11
C PRO A 79 -6.78 5.17 -3.58
N ASP A 80 -5.84 4.88 -2.68
CA ASP A 80 -4.41 5.16 -2.86
C ASP A 80 -3.79 4.40 -4.06
N LEU A 81 -4.15 3.12 -4.22
CA LEU A 81 -3.56 2.27 -5.26
C LEU A 81 -4.50 1.13 -5.70
N LEU A 82 -4.17 0.52 -6.83
CA LEU A 82 -4.54 -0.86 -7.13
C LEU A 82 -3.37 -1.78 -6.72
N PHE A 83 -3.65 -2.68 -5.78
CA PHE A 83 -2.73 -3.69 -5.29
C PHE A 83 -3.13 -5.05 -5.88
N ASN A 84 -2.31 -5.61 -6.77
CA ASN A 84 -2.64 -6.84 -7.51
C ASN A 84 -4.05 -6.77 -8.16
N GLY A 85 -4.41 -5.60 -8.69
CA GLY A 85 -5.72 -5.35 -9.32
C GLY A 85 -6.87 -5.02 -8.35
N GLU A 86 -6.67 -5.08 -7.04
CA GLU A 86 -7.68 -4.74 -6.05
C GLU A 86 -7.49 -3.34 -5.48
N VAL A 87 -8.60 -2.67 -5.16
CA VAL A 87 -8.57 -1.38 -4.48
C VAL A 87 -7.97 -1.54 -3.08
N ALA A 88 -6.85 -0.86 -2.84
CA ALA A 88 -6.14 -0.92 -1.57
C ALA A 88 -5.83 0.46 -1.01
N GLU A 89 -5.74 0.51 0.32
CA GLU A 89 -5.28 1.67 1.08
C GLU A 89 -3.97 1.30 1.79
N ALA A 90 -2.92 2.09 1.58
CA ALA A 90 -1.63 1.90 2.26
C ALA A 90 -1.44 2.97 3.33
N LYS A 91 -0.94 2.56 4.50
CA LYS A 91 -0.67 3.47 5.61
C LYS A 91 0.65 3.11 6.29
N THR A 92 1.47 4.14 6.52
CA THR A 92 2.79 4.02 7.16
C THR A 92 2.78 4.81 8.46
N PRO A 93 2.21 4.27 9.56
CA PRO A 93 2.05 5.02 10.80
C PRO A 93 3.40 5.37 11.44
N ARG A 94 3.69 6.66 11.55
CA ARG A 94 4.86 7.18 12.30
C ARG A 94 4.65 7.18 13.81
N GLY A 95 3.40 7.35 14.26
CA GLY A 95 3.05 7.47 15.67
C GLY A 95 2.58 6.17 16.31
N ASP A 96 2.81 6.05 17.61
CA ASP A 96 2.42 4.94 18.49
C ASP A 96 1.06 5.14 19.17
N GLY A 97 0.37 6.26 18.92
CA GLY A 97 -0.95 6.56 19.50
C GLY A 97 -1.92 5.38 19.39
N VAL A 98 -2.52 5.01 20.51
CA VAL A 98 -3.25 3.74 20.75
C VAL A 98 -4.28 3.41 19.65
N ASP A 99 -4.97 4.41 19.13
CA ASP A 99 -6.06 4.20 18.15
C ASP A 99 -5.65 4.34 16.67
N THR A 100 -4.35 4.51 16.38
CA THR A 100 -3.90 4.85 15.03
C THR A 100 -4.24 3.74 14.03
N ILE A 101 -3.92 2.50 14.35
CA ILE A 101 -4.23 1.34 13.48
C ILE A 101 -5.75 1.16 13.35
N ALA A 102 -6.48 1.21 14.47
CA ALA A 102 -7.94 1.06 14.45
C ALA A 102 -8.64 2.13 13.59
N ARG A 103 -8.19 3.39 13.66
CA ARG A 103 -8.71 4.49 12.82
C ARG A 103 -8.41 4.26 11.34
N ASN A 104 -7.19 3.80 11.01
CA ASN A 104 -6.81 3.50 9.64
C ASN A 104 -7.65 2.37 9.06
N VAL A 105 -7.81 1.27 9.79
CA VAL A 105 -8.67 0.14 9.39
C VAL A 105 -10.12 0.58 9.21
N ARG A 106 -10.67 1.39 10.13
CA ARG A 106 -12.03 1.94 10.01
C ARG A 106 -12.21 2.83 8.79
N ALA A 107 -11.19 3.60 8.43
CA ALA A 107 -11.24 4.47 7.24
C ALA A 107 -11.21 3.61 5.97
N ALA A 108 -10.26 2.69 5.88
CA ALA A 108 -10.11 1.78 4.75
C ALA A 108 -11.34 0.86 4.57
N SER A 109 -12.01 0.45 5.65
CA SER A 109 -13.22 -0.40 5.57
C SER A 109 -14.36 0.23 4.77
N LYS A 110 -14.33 1.55 4.60
CA LYS A 110 -15.32 2.27 3.79
C LYS A 110 -14.96 2.31 2.30
N GLN A 111 -13.71 2.03 1.90
CA GLN A 111 -13.19 2.46 0.60
C GLN A 111 -12.36 1.40 -0.13
N ALA A 112 -11.73 0.49 0.61
CA ALA A 112 -10.76 -0.46 0.08
C ALA A 112 -11.14 -1.90 0.43
N GLN A 113 -10.70 -2.81 -0.43
CA GLN A 113 -10.78 -4.26 -0.22
C GLN A 113 -9.58 -4.78 0.55
N THR A 114 -8.43 -4.11 0.41
CA THR A 114 -7.20 -4.44 1.12
C THR A 114 -6.71 -3.23 1.91
N ILE A 115 -6.35 -3.43 3.18
CA ILE A 115 -5.56 -2.44 3.93
C ILE A 115 -4.13 -2.96 4.12
N ILE A 116 -3.17 -2.10 3.83
CA ILE A 116 -1.75 -2.37 4.00
C ILE A 116 -1.23 -1.45 5.10
N ILE A 117 -0.70 -2.04 6.17
CA ILE A 117 -0.01 -1.33 7.23
C ILE A 117 1.49 -1.59 7.08
N ASP A 118 2.24 -0.53 6.82
CA ASP A 118 3.68 -0.58 6.67
C ASP A 118 4.38 -0.05 7.93
N LEU A 119 5.21 -0.88 8.57
CA LEU A 119 5.99 -0.49 9.75
C LEU A 119 7.35 0.17 9.44
N LEU A 120 7.64 0.52 8.18
CA LEU A 120 8.91 1.14 7.77
C LEU A 120 9.35 2.29 8.67
N GLN A 121 8.40 3.15 9.05
CA GLN A 121 8.65 4.33 9.91
C GLN A 121 8.00 4.21 11.29
N SER A 122 7.57 3.01 11.68
CA SER A 122 6.90 2.77 12.96
C SER A 122 7.85 2.10 13.94
N GLU A 123 7.86 2.55 15.19
CA GLU A 123 8.55 1.87 16.29
C GLU A 123 7.64 0.87 17.03
N ARG A 124 6.44 0.62 16.51
CA ARG A 124 5.52 -0.38 17.07
C ARG A 124 6.13 -1.77 17.01
N ASP A 125 5.89 -2.54 18.08
CA ASP A 125 6.16 -3.96 18.07
C ASP A 125 5.33 -4.66 16.98
N PRO A 126 5.96 -5.49 16.11
CA PRO A 126 5.25 -6.20 15.04
C PRO A 126 4.11 -7.10 15.52
N ALA A 127 4.23 -7.76 16.68
CA ALA A 127 3.19 -8.64 17.19
C ALA A 127 2.01 -7.83 17.73
N GLN A 128 2.29 -6.72 18.44
CA GLN A 128 1.26 -5.78 18.87
C GLN A 128 0.52 -5.16 17.67
N ALA A 129 1.24 -4.65 16.67
CA ALA A 129 0.63 -4.08 15.46
C ALA A 129 -0.26 -5.11 14.76
N TRP A 130 0.19 -6.36 14.66
CA TRP A 130 -0.60 -7.46 14.11
C TRP A 130 -1.91 -7.67 14.89
N GLN A 131 -1.84 -7.77 16.22
CA GLN A 131 -3.02 -7.95 17.06
C GLN A 131 -4.01 -6.78 16.96
N GLU A 132 -3.52 -5.54 16.87
CA GLU A 132 -4.33 -4.35 16.66
C GLU A 132 -5.07 -4.39 15.31
N ILE A 133 -4.38 -4.81 14.24
CA ILE A 133 -4.99 -4.97 12.91
C ILE A 133 -6.09 -6.03 12.96
N GLN A 134 -5.81 -7.21 13.53
CA GLN A 134 -6.80 -8.29 13.64
C GLN A 134 -8.04 -7.84 14.40
N THR A 135 -7.85 -7.18 15.54
CA THR A 135 -8.94 -6.67 16.37
C THR A 135 -9.79 -5.64 15.62
N ALA A 136 -9.14 -4.71 14.91
CA ALA A 136 -9.83 -3.69 14.13
C ALA A 136 -10.52 -4.28 12.89
N ALA A 137 -9.91 -5.26 12.23
CA ALA A 137 -10.47 -5.94 11.08
C ALA A 137 -11.71 -6.76 11.46
N ALA A 138 -11.70 -7.46 12.59
CA ALA A 138 -12.89 -8.14 13.11
C ALA A 138 -14.02 -7.14 13.42
N ARG A 139 -13.69 -5.98 13.98
CA ARG A 139 -14.66 -4.94 14.33
C ARG A 139 -15.27 -4.23 13.13
N TYR A 140 -14.48 -3.89 12.13
CA TYR A 140 -14.88 -3.02 11.02
C TYR A 140 -15.02 -3.73 9.66
N GLY A 141 -14.46 -4.93 9.53
CA GLY A 141 -14.47 -5.73 8.30
C GLY A 141 -15.80 -6.42 8.04
N ALA A 142 -16.49 -6.92 9.08
CA ALA A 142 -17.72 -7.68 8.93
C ALA A 142 -18.83 -6.94 8.13
N ASN A 143 -18.92 -5.61 8.33
CA ASN A 143 -19.85 -4.74 7.60
C ASN A 143 -19.14 -3.80 6.61
N GLY A 144 -17.86 -4.06 6.37
CA GLY A 144 -16.98 -3.21 5.58
C GLY A 144 -16.69 -3.78 4.19
N ARG A 145 -15.85 -3.06 3.45
CA ARG A 145 -15.31 -3.50 2.16
C ARG A 145 -14.03 -4.31 2.28
N ILE A 146 -13.31 -4.19 3.41
CA ILE A 146 -12.04 -4.91 3.63
C ILE A 146 -12.32 -6.41 3.63
N ARG A 147 -11.57 -7.15 2.80
CA ARG A 147 -11.55 -8.60 2.72
C ARG A 147 -10.25 -9.19 3.23
N ARG A 148 -9.15 -8.43 3.12
CA ARG A 148 -7.82 -8.83 3.57
C ARG A 148 -7.00 -7.66 4.08
N TYR A 149 -5.99 -7.98 4.87
CA TYR A 149 -5.06 -7.02 5.42
C TYR A 149 -3.64 -7.57 5.36
N LEU A 150 -2.69 -6.66 5.11
CA LEU A 150 -1.27 -6.94 5.05
C LEU A 150 -0.56 -6.08 6.10
N LEU A 151 0.28 -6.71 6.91
CA LEU A 151 1.31 -6.04 7.70
C LEU A 151 2.67 -6.26 7.03
N LEU A 152 3.30 -5.16 6.61
CA LEU A 152 4.64 -5.15 6.02
C LEU A 152 5.66 -4.71 7.07
N LEU A 153 6.56 -5.62 7.43
CA LEU A 153 7.60 -5.39 8.44
C LEU A 153 8.81 -4.67 7.83
N LYS A 154 9.68 -4.09 8.67
CA LYS A 154 10.85 -3.29 8.23
C LYS A 154 11.78 -4.06 7.28
N ASP A 155 11.95 -5.37 7.51
CA ASP A 155 12.74 -6.30 6.69
C ASP A 155 12.03 -6.77 5.39
N ARG A 156 10.84 -6.21 5.09
CA ARG A 156 9.93 -6.60 4.01
C ARG A 156 9.22 -7.93 4.20
N THR A 157 9.33 -8.57 5.36
CA THR A 157 8.50 -9.73 5.69
C THR A 157 7.03 -9.32 5.71
N GLU A 158 6.17 -10.15 5.12
CA GLU A 158 4.74 -9.92 5.03
C GLU A 158 3.96 -10.83 5.96
N ARG A 159 2.96 -10.27 6.63
CA ARG A 159 1.92 -11.05 7.33
C ARG A 159 0.57 -10.75 6.74
N TRP A 160 -0.07 -11.81 6.27
CA TRP A 160 -1.37 -11.78 5.61
C TRP A 160 -2.48 -12.25 6.53
N GLY A 161 -3.62 -11.57 6.48
CA GLY A 161 -4.83 -11.97 7.18
C GLY A 161 -6.08 -11.61 6.38
N TYR A 162 -7.18 -12.28 6.73
CA TYR A 162 -8.44 -12.20 6.01
C TYR A 162 -9.57 -11.88 6.99
N VAL A 163 -10.60 -11.21 6.49
CA VAL A 163 -11.85 -11.02 7.24
C VAL A 163 -12.74 -12.22 6.93
N GLU A 164 -13.05 -13.00 7.97
CA GLU A 164 -14.01 -14.09 7.85
C GLU A 164 -15.38 -13.52 7.48
N CYS A 165 -15.98 -14.08 6.43
CA CYS A 165 -17.26 -13.65 5.85
C CYS A 165 -18.39 -14.56 6.35
#